data_AF-A0AAD1U3D0-F1
#
_entry.id   AF-A0AAD1U3D0-F1
#
_cell.length_a   1.000
_cell.length_b   1.000
_cell.length_c   1.000
_cell.angle_alpha   90.00
_cell.angle_beta   90.00
_cell.angle_gamma   90.00
#
_symmetry.space_group_name_H-M   'P 1'
#
loop_
_entity.id
_entity.type
_entity.pdbx_description
1 polymer ?
#
loop_
_entity_poly.entity_id
_entity_poly.type
_entity_poly.pdbx_seq_one_letter_code
_entity_poly.pdbx_strand_id
1 'polypeptide(L)' 'MGRDNRVHYLRKQSWATKSNKFRKVKTPGRRITIQYRAKKCKGPQEGVTGL' A
#
# COMPACT_ATOMS: atom_id res chain seq x y z
N MET A 1 8.57 -8.07 -26.48
CA MET A 1 8.03 -8.81 -25.31
C MET A 1 7.71 -7.82 -24.19
N GLY A 2 6.50 -7.23 -24.23
CA GLY A 2 6.04 -6.30 -23.18
C GLY A 2 5.89 -7.03 -21.86
N ARG A 3 6.69 -6.65 -20.86
CA ARG A 3 6.68 -7.32 -19.55
C ARG A 3 5.34 -7.01 -18.86
N ASP A 4 4.51 -8.04 -18.69
CA ASP A 4 3.32 -7.96 -17.85
C ASP A 4 3.73 -7.58 -16.41
N ASN A 5 3.13 -6.51 -15.90
CA ASN A 5 3.41 -5.94 -14.58
C ASN A 5 2.25 -6.19 -13.60
N ARG A 6 1.45 -7.23 -13.87
CA ARG A 6 0.38 -7.72 -13.00
C ARG A 6 0.95 -8.24 -11.68
N VAL A 7 0.20 -8.01 -10.62
CA VAL A 7 0.54 -8.42 -9.25
C VAL A 7 -0.71 -8.91 -8.54
N HIS A 8 -0.54 -9.84 -7.61
CA HIS A 8 -1.59 -10.37 -6.75
C HIS A 8 -1.37 -9.92 -5.30
N TYR A 9 -2.45 -9.81 -4.54
CA TYR A 9 -2.36 -9.63 -3.09
C TYR A 9 -1.57 -10.78 -2.46
N LEU A 10 -0.71 -10.46 -1.50
CA LEU A 10 0.07 -11.45 -0.74
C LEU A 10 -0.63 -11.86 0.58
N ARG A 11 -1.55 -11.04 1.08
CA ARG A 11 -2.41 -11.32 2.23
C ARG A 11 -3.67 -12.05 1.80
N LYS A 12 -4.22 -12.88 2.70
CA LYS A 12 -5.51 -13.56 2.51
C LYS A 12 -6.66 -12.59 2.21
N GLN A 13 -6.66 -11.41 2.84
CA GLN A 13 -7.61 -10.35 2.54
C GLN A 13 -7.34 -9.80 1.13
N SER A 14 -8.22 -10.12 0.19
CA SER A 14 -8.08 -9.81 -1.23
C SER A 14 -8.82 -8.53 -1.66
N TRP A 15 -9.35 -7.77 -0.70
CA TRP A 15 -10.14 -6.56 -0.96
C TRP A 15 -9.32 -5.28 -0.84
N ALA A 16 -9.64 -4.28 -1.66
CA ALA A 16 -9.01 -2.97 -1.68
C ALA A 16 -9.50 -2.05 -0.56
N THR A 17 -9.26 -2.42 0.70
CA THR A 17 -9.68 -1.66 1.88
C THR A 17 -8.62 -0.64 2.31
N LYS A 18 -8.99 0.31 3.19
CA LYS A 18 -8.08 1.36 3.70
C LYS A 18 -6.82 0.78 4.37
N SER A 19 -6.93 -0.36 5.05
CA SER A 19 -5.81 -1.05 5.70
C SER A 19 -5.00 -1.95 4.76
N ASN A 20 -5.52 -2.25 3.56
CA ASN A 20 -4.89 -3.17 2.61
C ASN A 20 -4.33 -2.44 1.37
N LYS A 21 -4.12 -1.13 1.48
CA LYS A 21 -3.44 -0.36 0.42
C LYS A 21 -1.97 -0.75 0.33
N PHE A 22 -1.42 -0.71 -0.88
CA PHE A 22 -0.06 -1.16 -1.14
C PHE A 22 0.65 -0.35 -2.22
N ARG A 23 1.98 -0.49 -2.33
CA ARG A 23 2.80 0.02 -3.44
C ARG A 23 3.36 -1.15 -4.25
N LYS A 24 3.49 -0.97 -5.57
CA LYS A 24 4.28 -1.88 -6.41
C LYS A 24 5.76 -1.53 -6.25
N VAL A 25 6.62 -2.52 -6.05
CA VAL A 25 8.06 -2.34 -5.84
C VAL A 25 8.82 -3.25 -6.81
N LYS A 26 9.84 -2.69 -7.47
CA LYS A 26 10.80 -3.47 -8.23
C LYS A 26 11.80 -4.08 -7.25
N THR A 27 11.82 -5.39 -7.15
CA THR A 27 12.76 -6.08 -6.26
C THR A 27 14.12 -6.25 -6.94
N PRO A 28 15.20 -6.44 -6.17
CA PRO A 28 16.53 -6.73 -6.71
C PRO A 28 16.54 -7.94 -7.66
N GLY A 29 15.72 -8.97 -7.37
CA GLY A 29 15.52 -10.15 -8.23
C GLY A 29 14.77 -9.88 -9.54
N ARG A 30 14.69 -8.63 -10.00
CA ARG A 30 14.07 -8.19 -11.25
C ARG A 30 12.56 -8.50 -11.38
N ARG A 31 11.85 -8.75 -10.28
CA ARG A 31 10.39 -8.97 -10.25
C ARG A 31 9.66 -7.72 -9.74
N ILE A 32 8.37 -7.59 -10.06
CA ILE A 32 7.51 -6.57 -9.44
C ILE A 32 6.67 -7.27 -8.38
N THR A 33 6.73 -6.78 -7.15
CA THR A 33 5.93 -7.30 -6.04
C THR A 33 5.18 -6.19 -5.33
N ILE A 34 4.32 -6.58 -4.40
CA ILE A 34 3.54 -5.68 -3.56
C ILE A 34 4.23 -5.48 -2.20
N GLN A 35 4.32 -4.23 -1.75
CA GLN A 35 4.64 -3.89 -0.36
C GLN A 35 3.46 -3.14 0.26
N TYR A 36 2.93 -3.67 1.36
CA TYR A 36 1.79 -3.07 2.06
C TYR A 36 2.17 -1.74 2.73
N ARG A 37 1.24 -0.78 2.70
CA ARG A 37 1.40 0.52 3.35
C ARG A 37 0.73 0.48 4.72
N ALA A 38 1.38 1.07 5.72
CA ALA A 38 0.71 1.40 6.97
C ALA A 38 -0.35 2.50 6.71
N LYS A 39 -1.41 2.53 7.52
CA LYS A 39 -2.40 3.61 7.47
C LYS A 39 -1.73 4.91 7.88
N LYS A 40 -2.05 6.01 7.18
CA LYS A 40 -1.60 7.35 7.59
C LYS A 40 -2.25 7.73 8.91
N CYS A 41 -1.46 8.13 9.89
CA CYS A 41 -1.94 8.73 11.13
C CYS A 41 -2.54 10.13 10.84
N LYS A 42 -3.49 10.57 11.66
CA LYS A 42 -4.13 11.89 11.49
C LYS A 42 -3.13 13.06 11.58
N GLY A 43 -2.00 12.85 12.26
CA GLY A 43 -1.03 13.88 12.61
C GLY A 43 -1.29 14.40 14.03
N PRO A 44 -0.41 15.26 14.57
CA PRO A 44 -0.66 15.96 15.83
C PRO A 44 -1.96 16.76 15.75
N GLN A 45 -2.75 16.74 16.81
CA GLN A 45 -3.95 17.55 16.92
C GLN A 45 -3.72 18.61 17.99
N GLU A 46 -3.96 19.88 17.65
CA GLU A 46 -4.11 20.92 18.65
C GLU A 46 -5.42 20.70 19.42
N GLY A 47 -5.44 21.10 20.70
CA GLY A 47 -6.60 20.94 21.58
C GLY A 47 -7.84 21.62 21.00
N VAL A 48 -9.00 20.95 21.09
CA VAL A 48 -10.33 21.32 20.57
C VAL A 48 -10.51 22.81 20.29
N THR A 49 -10.04 23.26 19.13
CA THR A 49 -10.41 24.53 18.52
C THR A 49 -10.20 24.38 17.02
N GLY A 50 -11.09 23.62 16.39
CA GLY A 50 -11.19 23.55 14.94
C GLY A 50 -12.17 24.61 14.46
N LEU A 51 -11.65 25.79 14.13
CA LEU A 51 -12.18 26.67 13.09
C LEU A 51 -11.23 26.62 11.90
#